data_AF-A0A9E5KLI9-F1
#
_entry.id   AF-A0A9E5KLI9-F1
#
_cell.length_a   1.000
_cell.length_b   1.000
_cell.length_c   1.000
_cell.angle_alpha   90.00
_cell.angle_beta   90.00
_cell.angle_gamma   90.00
#
_symmetry.space_group_name_H-M   'P 1'
#
loop_
_entity.id
_entity.type
_entity.pdbx_description
1 polymer ?
#
loop_
_entity_poly.entity_id
_entity_poly.type
_entity_poly.pdbx_seq_one_letter_code
_entity_poly.pdbx_strand_id
1 'polypeptide(L)'
;MTQRLDTEVGAGLRDDAPDLSSRADLELLEKAMIELAGTHPREMEVVTLHSVAGISMEVVAGLVSVSLATAHRDLVAARALLARRLRSLRDVR
;
A
#
# COMPACT_ATOMS: atom_id res chain seq x y z
N MET A 1 -0.67 -49.26 8.01
CA MET A 1 -1.06 -48.21 8.97
C MET A 1 -1.00 -46.87 8.25
N THR A 2 -2.11 -46.48 7.62
CA THR A 2 -2.26 -45.20 6.89
C THR A 2 -3.12 -44.28 7.75
N GLN A 3 -2.48 -43.31 8.40
CA GLN A 3 -3.18 -42.29 9.17
C GLN A 3 -3.71 -41.24 8.19
N ARG A 4 -5.02 -41.22 7.97
CA ARG A 4 -5.71 -40.14 7.24
C ARG A 4 -5.76 -38.94 8.19
N LEU A 5 -5.15 -37.83 7.77
CA LEU A 5 -5.33 -36.54 8.42
C LEU A 5 -6.65 -35.96 7.90
N ASP A 6 -7.72 -36.19 8.67
CA ASP A 6 -8.98 -35.48 8.53
C ASP A 6 -8.74 -34.02 8.94
N THR A 7 -8.39 -33.18 7.97
CA THR A 7 -8.41 -31.73 8.18
C THR A 7 -9.80 -31.24 7.80
N GLU A 8 -10.68 -31.17 8.79
CA GLU A 8 -11.89 -30.38 8.71
C GLU A 8 -11.48 -28.90 8.65
N VAL A 9 -11.28 -28.37 7.42
CA VAL A 9 -11.16 -26.92 7.20
C VAL A 9 -12.56 -26.32 7.29
N GLY A 10 -13.09 -26.27 8.51
CA GLY A 10 -14.28 -25.53 8.87
C GLY A 10 -13.90 -24.17 9.41
N ALA A 11 -13.62 -23.20 8.53
CA ALA A 11 -13.64 -21.79 8.89
C ALA A 11 -14.03 -20.99 7.64
N GLY A 12 -15.22 -20.40 7.70
CA GLY A 12 -15.93 -19.83 6.57
C GLY A 12 -15.09 -18.87 5.73
N LEU A 13 -15.20 -19.05 4.42
CA LEU A 13 -14.92 -18.00 3.46
C LEU A 13 -15.81 -16.82 3.86
N ARG A 14 -15.23 -15.79 4.48
CA ARG A 14 -15.91 -14.52 4.61
C ARG A 14 -16.22 -14.05 3.20
N ASP A 15 -17.50 -13.85 2.94
CA ASP A 15 -17.99 -13.10 1.79
C ASP A 15 -17.64 -11.61 2.01
N ASP A 16 -16.33 -11.31 2.07
CA ASP A 16 -15.78 -9.96 2.17
C ASP A 16 -15.74 -9.35 0.77
N ALA A 17 -16.86 -9.38 0.05
CA ALA A 17 -16.98 -8.63 -1.20
C ALA A 17 -16.76 -7.15 -0.86
N PRO A 18 -15.72 -6.49 -1.39
CA PRO A 18 -15.47 -5.10 -1.06
C PRO A 18 -16.65 -4.27 -1.54
N ASP A 19 -17.25 -3.51 -0.61
CA ASP A 19 -18.31 -2.57 -0.90
C ASP A 19 -17.92 -1.62 -2.05
N LEU A 20 -18.90 -1.16 -2.82
CA LEU A 20 -18.69 -0.28 -3.97
C LEU A 20 -17.96 1.01 -3.58
N SER A 21 -18.21 1.53 -2.37
CA SER A 21 -17.46 2.67 -1.83
C SER A 21 -15.97 2.35 -1.66
N SER A 22 -15.65 1.16 -1.14
CA SER A 22 -14.27 0.70 -0.95
C SER A 22 -13.55 0.47 -2.28
N ARG A 23 -14.25 0.01 -3.32
CA ARG A 23 -13.67 -0.11 -4.67
C ARG A 23 -13.35 1.26 -5.26
N ALA A 24 -14.28 2.21 -5.16
CA ALA A 24 -14.06 3.57 -5.66
C ALA A 24 -12.88 4.27 -4.93
N ASP A 25 -12.76 4.09 -3.61
CA ASP A 25 -11.62 4.62 -2.85
C ASP A 25 -10.29 3.92 -3.24
N LEU A 26 -10.31 2.62 -3.54
CA LEU A 26 -9.13 1.89 -4.03
C LEU A 26 -8.69 2.37 -5.43
N GLU A 27 -9.63 2.56 -6.35
CA GLU A 27 -9.34 3.11 -7.68
C GLU A 27 -8.75 4.53 -7.60
N LEU A 28 -9.25 5.36 -6.67
CA LEU A 28 -8.69 6.69 -6.41
C LEU A 28 -7.27 6.62 -5.85
N LEU A 29 -7.01 5.69 -4.94
CA LEU A 29 -5.68 5.46 -4.39
C LEU A 29 -4.71 4.99 -5.48
N GLU A 30 -5.09 3.98 -6.26
CA GLU A 30 -4.27 3.46 -7.37
C GLU A 30 -3.92 4.57 -8.36
N LYS A 31 -4.91 5.35 -8.80
CA LYS A 31 -4.68 6.49 -9.70
C LYS A 31 -3.72 7.52 -9.09
N ALA A 32 -3.92 7.88 -7.82
CA ALA A 32 -3.04 8.83 -7.13
C ALA A 32 -1.60 8.30 -7.04
N MET A 33 -1.42 7.01 -6.75
CA MET A 33 -0.12 6.38 -6.66
C MET A 33 0.60 6.33 -8.02
N ILE A 34 -0.10 5.96 -9.09
CA ILE A 34 0.46 5.91 -10.45
C ILE A 34 0.93 7.30 -10.91
N GLU A 35 0.11 8.33 -10.72
CA GLU A 35 0.47 9.69 -11.14
C GLU A 35 1.65 10.24 -10.32
N LEU A 36 1.66 10.01 -9.01
CA LEU A 36 2.76 10.46 -8.16
C LEU A 36 4.04 9.69 -8.45
N ALA A 37 3.99 8.43 -8.87
CA ALA A 37 5.20 7.66 -9.20
C ALA A 37 5.95 8.28 -10.40
N GLY A 38 5.24 8.94 -11.32
CA GLY A 38 5.86 9.66 -12.44
C GLY A 38 6.60 10.94 -12.06
N THR A 39 6.32 11.53 -10.89
CA THR A 39 6.88 12.83 -10.47
C THR A 39 7.70 12.77 -9.18
N HIS A 40 7.39 11.81 -8.30
CA HIS A 40 7.99 11.59 -6.98
C HIS A 40 8.29 10.08 -6.81
N PRO A 41 9.15 9.51 -7.67
CA PRO A 41 9.33 8.06 -7.77
C PRO A 41 9.84 7.43 -6.46
N ARG A 42 10.77 8.10 -5.75
CA ARG A 42 11.37 7.55 -4.52
C ARG A 42 10.38 7.51 -3.36
N GLU A 43 9.62 8.58 -3.16
CA GLU A 43 8.57 8.67 -2.16
C GLU A 43 7.50 7.60 -2.40
N MET A 44 7.12 7.41 -3.68
CA MET A 44 6.15 6.38 -4.06
C MET A 44 6.69 4.96 -3.90
N GLU A 45 7.97 4.73 -4.17
CA GLU A 45 8.61 3.44 -3.93
C GLU A 45 8.66 3.12 -2.42
N VAL A 46 9.08 4.08 -1.59
CA VAL A 46 9.13 3.93 -0.12
C VAL A 46 7.77 3.62 0.48
N VAL A 47 6.71 4.35 0.10
CA VAL A 47 5.36 4.08 0.64
C VAL A 47 4.79 2.76 0.13
N THR A 48 5.09 2.37 -1.11
CA THR A 48 4.66 1.08 -1.67
C THR A 48 5.31 -0.07 -0.91
N LEU A 49 6.65 -0.07 -0.80
CA LEU A 49 7.37 -1.14 -0.10
C LEU A 49 6.94 -1.24 1.37
N HIS A 50 6.83 -0.10 2.07
CA HIS A 50 6.53 -0.12 3.49
C HIS A 50 5.05 -0.33 3.81
N SER A 51 4.16 0.48 3.22
CA SER A 51 2.75 0.52 3.62
C SER A 51 1.87 -0.46 2.85
N VAL A 52 2.26 -0.84 1.62
CA VAL A 52 1.51 -1.79 0.79
C VAL A 52 2.10 -3.20 0.92
N ALA A 53 3.42 -3.35 0.75
CA ALA A 53 4.08 -4.65 0.83
C ALA A 53 4.48 -5.06 2.26
N GLY A 54 4.34 -4.18 3.26
CA GLY A 54 4.60 -4.49 4.67
C GLY A 54 6.08 -4.66 5.02
N ILE A 55 7.01 -4.16 4.19
CA ILE A 55 8.46 -4.31 4.39
C ILE A 55 8.92 -3.33 5.49
N SER A 56 9.83 -3.78 6.37
CA SER A 56 10.35 -2.92 7.45
C SER A 56 11.18 -1.75 6.89
N MET A 57 11.21 -0.62 7.61
CA MET A 57 11.86 0.58 7.11
C MET A 57 13.38 0.43 6.96
N GLU A 58 14.01 -0.41 7.77
CA GLU A 58 15.43 -0.75 7.66
C GLU A 58 15.73 -1.44 6.32
N VAL A 59 14.88 -2.39 5.91
CA VAL A 59 15.02 -3.08 4.63
C VAL A 59 14.70 -2.14 3.48
N VAL A 60 13.64 -1.32 3.60
CA VAL A 60 13.29 -0.31 2.58
C VAL A 60 14.44 0.66 2.34
N ALA A 61 15.06 1.19 3.40
CA ALA A 61 16.21 2.09 3.29
C ALA A 61 17.37 1.46 2.50
N GLY A 62 17.63 0.16 2.72
CA GLY A 62 18.60 -0.60 1.93
C GLY A 62 18.19 -0.76 0.46
N LEU A 63 16.93 -1.14 0.19
CA LEU A 63 16.41 -1.33 -1.17
C LEU A 63 16.48 -0.05 -2.00
N VAL A 64 16.13 1.10 -1.41
CA VAL A 64 16.17 2.41 -2.08
C VAL A 64 17.51 3.14 -1.93
N SER A 65 18.52 2.50 -1.34
CA SER A 65 19.89 3.01 -1.19
C SER A 65 20.00 4.38 -0.49
N VAL A 66 19.29 4.56 0.62
CA VAL A 66 19.37 5.77 1.47
C VAL A 66 19.54 5.42 2.94
N SER A 67 19.87 6.42 3.77
CA SER A 67 19.88 6.21 5.22
C SER A 67 18.46 5.94 5.77
N LEU A 68 18.36 5.21 6.89
CA LEU A 68 17.08 4.97 7.56
C LEU A 68 16.32 6.28 7.88
N ALA A 69 17.04 7.31 8.34
CA ALA A 69 16.48 8.62 8.61
C ALA A 69 15.95 9.32 7.34
N THR A 70 16.57 9.09 6.18
CA THR A 70 16.06 9.59 4.89
C THR A 70 14.81 8.82 4.47
N ALA A 71 14.82 7.49 4.56
CA ALA A 71 13.64 6.68 4.21
C ALA A 71 12.40 7.05 5.05
N HIS A 72 12.57 7.34 6.35
CA HIS A 72 11.48 7.86 7.17
C HIS A 72 10.95 9.22 6.70
N ARG A 73 11.84 10.15 6.29
CA ARG A 73 11.44 11.45 5.74
C ARG A 73 10.70 11.28 4.41
N ASP A 74 11.18 10.38 3.56
CA ASP A 74 10.54 10.06 2.27
C ASP A 74 9.15 9.46 2.50
N LEU A 75 8.97 8.59 3.51
CA LEU A 75 7.64 8.07 3.87
C LEU A 75 6.68 9.18 4.32
N VAL A 76 7.15 10.13 5.13
CA VAL A 76 6.35 11.29 5.56
C VAL A 76 5.95 12.14 4.36
N ALA A 77 6.90 12.42 3.46
CA ALA A 77 6.64 13.15 2.22
C ALA A 77 5.62 12.40 1.34
N ALA A 78 5.80 11.10 1.13
CA ALA A 78 4.89 10.26 0.35
C ALA A 78 3.45 10.31 0.87
N ARG A 79 3.27 10.20 2.20
CA ARG A 79 1.96 10.31 2.84
C ARG A 79 1.32 11.69 2.62
N ALA A 80 2.10 12.76 2.73
CA ALA A 80 1.62 14.11 2.48
C ALA A 80 1.22 14.33 1.00
N LEU A 81 2.02 13.80 0.06
CA LEU A 81 1.74 13.85 -1.37
C LEU A 81 0.45 13.10 -1.71
N LEU A 82 0.31 11.86 -1.23
CA LEU A 82 -0.90 11.05 -1.44
C LEU A 82 -2.14 11.72 -0.86
N ALA A 83 -2.07 12.21 0.38
CA ALA A 83 -3.19 12.89 1.00
C ALA A 83 -3.63 14.14 0.22
N ARG A 84 -2.67 14.93 -0.29
CA ARG A 84 -2.96 16.09 -1.15
C ARG A 84 -3.60 15.66 -2.47
N ARG A 85 -3.06 14.62 -3.11
CA ARG A 85 -3.53 14.16 -4.41
C ARG A 85 -4.95 13.57 -4.32
N LEU A 86 -5.22 12.77 -3.30
CA LEU A 86 -6.53 12.18 -3.04
C LEU A 86 -7.61 13.24 -2.79
N ARG A 87 -7.31 14.29 -2.01
CA ARG A 87 -8.24 15.43 -1.85
C ARG A 87 -8.55 16.07 -3.20
N SER A 88 -7.52 16.38 -3.98
CA SER A 88 -7.70 16.96 -5.31
C SER A 88 -8.49 16.04 -6.27
N LEU A 89 -8.32 14.72 -6.22
CA LEU A 89 -9.12 13.79 -7.05
C LEU A 89 -10.59 13.76 -6.64
N ARG A 90 -10.88 13.88 -5.34
CA ARG A 90 -12.25 13.91 -4.80
C ARG A 90 -12.98 15.19 -5.14
N ASP A 91 -12.30 16.33 -5.12
CA ASP A 91 -12.90 17.65 -5.39
C ASP A 91 -13.24 17.87 -6.88
N VAL A 92 -12.67 17.08 -7.79
CA VAL A 92 -12.90 17.19 -9.25
C VAL A 92 -14.16 16.42 -9.70
N ARG A 93 -14.79 15.63 -8.81
CA ARG A 93 -15.96 14.80 -9.10
C ARG A 93 -17.23 15.44 -8.57
#